data_AF-A0A2N5YVE1-F1
#
_entry.id   AF-A0A2N5YVE1-F1
#
_cell.length_a   1.000
_cell.length_b   1.000
_cell.length_c   1.000
_cell.angle_alpha   90.00
_cell.angle_beta   90.00
_cell.angle_gamma   90.00
#
_symmetry.space_group_name_H-M   'P 1'
#
loop_
_entity.id
_entity.type
_entity.pdbx_description
1 polymer ?
#
loop_
_entity_poly.entity_id
_entity_poly.type
_entity_poly.pdbx_seq_one_letter_code
_entity_poly.pdbx_strand_id
1 'polypeptide(L)'
;MNNIDIDKYKTAWKNESSFSNKKLSEDNISKYLKKSSKGISATFRNGLIFDIILKSLSVFASLYLIYLFPNTKNLIILNAILLIVIAFLLFFQIRVFRNLPQNNYSNTDLKKTLEVKLDFYYSIYLKSIYVSSFSASLIFLYGFLYYLVVDDGYIRKFQIDDIIVIGSGLIIAYAFNAFAQIKQHSFQIKQIEVCLKDFDDQTLSENKIRELKNKRKKMLFVVILSLLAGLLLFGYFMT
;
A
#
# COMPACT_ATOMS: atom_id res chain seq x y z
N MET A 1 -40.03 -48.26 -2.87
CA MET A 1 -39.33 -47.05 -3.36
C MET A 1 -40.18 -45.86 -2.95
N ASN A 2 -39.70 -45.03 -2.01
CA ASN A 2 -40.45 -43.87 -1.57
C ASN A 2 -40.56 -42.88 -2.72
N ASN A 3 -41.80 -42.53 -3.07
CA ASN A 3 -42.10 -41.60 -4.15
C ASN A 3 -41.54 -40.23 -3.74
N ILE A 4 -40.47 -39.81 -4.39
CA ILE A 4 -39.83 -38.52 -4.10
C ILE A 4 -40.80 -37.46 -4.60
N ASP A 5 -41.43 -36.75 -3.66
CA ASP A 5 -42.40 -35.72 -3.94
C ASP A 5 -41.69 -34.45 -4.43
N ILE A 6 -41.44 -34.41 -5.75
CA ILE A 6 -40.68 -33.36 -6.44
C ILE A 6 -41.31 -31.99 -6.18
N ASP A 7 -42.63 -31.90 -6.05
CA ASP A 7 -43.33 -30.63 -5.85
C ASP A 7 -43.06 -30.03 -4.47
N LYS A 8 -42.85 -30.88 -3.44
CA LYS A 8 -42.42 -30.45 -2.11
C LYS A 8 -41.02 -29.83 -2.14
N TYR A 9 -40.08 -30.40 -2.89
CA TYR A 9 -38.74 -29.84 -3.03
C TYR A 9 -38.75 -28.55 -3.88
N LYS A 10 -39.62 -28.48 -4.90
CA LYS A 10 -39.78 -27.29 -5.76
C LYS A 10 -40.38 -26.10 -5.01
N THR A 11 -41.34 -26.36 -4.12
CA THR A 11 -41.92 -25.34 -3.23
C THR A 11 -40.97 -24.96 -2.11
N ALA A 12 -40.24 -25.90 -1.52
CA ALA A 12 -39.18 -25.60 -0.56
C ALA A 12 -38.10 -24.70 -1.18
N TRP A 13 -37.64 -25.01 -2.39
CA TRP A 13 -36.64 -24.21 -3.11
C TRP A 13 -37.16 -22.82 -3.50
N LYS A 14 -38.43 -22.70 -3.93
CA LYS A 14 -39.05 -21.38 -4.20
C LYS A 14 -39.27 -20.54 -2.94
N ASN A 15 -39.50 -21.18 -1.79
CA ASN A 15 -39.71 -20.51 -0.49
C ASN A 15 -38.41 -20.31 0.29
N GLU A 16 -37.27 -20.78 -0.24
CA GLU A 16 -35.96 -20.68 0.36
C GLU A 16 -35.46 -19.22 0.24
N SER A 17 -35.77 -18.43 1.27
CA SER A 17 -35.38 -17.01 1.40
C SER A 17 -33.87 -16.77 1.37
N SER A 18 -33.04 -17.82 1.42
CA SER A 18 -31.58 -17.76 1.28
C SER A 18 -31.11 -17.45 -0.15
N PHE A 19 -31.94 -17.69 -1.17
CA PHE A 19 -31.67 -17.28 -2.57
C PHE A 19 -32.25 -15.91 -2.94
N SER A 20 -33.09 -15.33 -2.08
CA SER A 20 -33.42 -13.91 -2.12
C SER A 20 -32.19 -13.14 -1.64
N ASN A 21 -31.22 -12.95 -2.52
CA ASN A 21 -30.20 -11.91 -2.35
C ASN A 21 -30.99 -10.61 -2.15
N LYS A 22 -31.16 -10.18 -0.90
CA LYS A 22 -31.73 -8.87 -0.57
C LYS A 22 -30.93 -7.85 -1.36
N LYS A 23 -31.53 -7.32 -2.43
CA LYS A 23 -30.98 -6.18 -3.15
C LYS A 23 -30.84 -5.07 -2.13
N LEU A 24 -29.62 -4.59 -1.95
CA LEU A 24 -29.38 -3.47 -1.06
C LEU A 24 -30.18 -2.26 -1.57
N SER A 25 -30.88 -1.59 -0.66
CA SER A 25 -31.48 -0.28 -0.95
C SER A 25 -30.39 0.66 -1.51
N GLU A 26 -30.76 1.48 -2.48
CA GLU A 26 -29.90 2.48 -3.14
C GLU A 26 -29.18 3.37 -2.11
N ASP A 27 -29.82 3.65 -0.97
CA ASP A 27 -29.26 4.37 0.16
C ASP A 27 -28.12 3.63 0.88
N ASN A 28 -28.20 2.30 0.97
CA ASN A 28 -27.15 1.51 1.59
C ASN A 28 -25.94 1.39 0.65
N ILE A 29 -26.18 1.31 -0.66
CA ILE A 29 -25.12 1.33 -1.68
C ILE A 29 -24.42 2.69 -1.67
N SER A 30 -25.17 3.79 -1.69
CA SER A 30 -24.60 5.14 -1.66
C SER A 30 -23.80 5.40 -0.38
N LYS A 31 -24.29 4.97 0.79
CA LYS A 31 -23.55 5.05 2.07
C LYS A 31 -22.27 4.21 2.05
N TYR A 32 -22.30 2.99 1.52
CA TYR A 32 -21.12 2.14 1.39
C TYR A 32 -20.08 2.77 0.46
N LEU A 33 -20.51 3.27 -0.70
CA LEU A 33 -19.64 3.94 -1.67
C LEU A 33 -19.03 5.23 -1.11
N LYS A 34 -19.80 6.07 -0.41
CA LYS A 34 -19.27 7.27 0.28
C LYS A 34 -18.18 6.88 1.28
N LYS A 35 -18.41 5.83 2.08
CA LYS A 35 -17.44 5.32 3.05
C LYS A 35 -16.19 4.78 2.37
N SER A 36 -16.33 4.00 1.31
CA SER A 36 -15.23 3.45 0.53
C SER A 36 -14.44 4.58 -0.15
N SER A 37 -15.10 5.52 -0.81
CA SER A 37 -14.50 6.69 -1.47
C SER A 37 -13.66 7.53 -0.50
N LYS A 38 -14.19 7.82 0.70
CA LYS A 38 -13.45 8.51 1.77
C LYS A 38 -12.26 7.67 2.24
N GLY A 39 -12.45 6.36 2.39
CA GLY A 39 -11.41 5.41 2.77
C GLY A 39 -10.24 5.35 1.77
N ILE A 40 -10.52 5.39 0.47
CA ILE A 40 -9.49 5.39 -0.58
C ILE A 40 -8.72 6.70 -0.60
N SER A 41 -9.39 7.85 -0.55
CA SER A 41 -8.68 9.14 -0.42
C SER A 41 -7.82 9.20 0.82
N ALA A 42 -8.32 8.68 1.96
CA ALA A 42 -7.52 8.57 3.17
C ALA A 42 -6.34 7.61 3.00
N THR A 43 -6.51 6.50 2.28
CA THR A 43 -5.41 5.55 2.01
C THR A 43 -4.34 6.19 1.13
N PHE A 44 -4.72 6.88 0.05
CA PHE A 44 -3.76 7.60 -0.79
C PHE A 44 -3.00 8.66 -0.01
N ARG A 45 -3.73 9.48 0.76
CA ARG A 45 -3.16 10.54 1.59
C ARG A 45 -2.21 9.98 2.64
N ASN A 46 -2.65 8.97 3.40
CA ASN A 46 -1.85 8.37 4.46
C ASN A 46 -0.62 7.65 3.91
N GLY A 47 -0.73 6.98 2.76
CA GLY A 47 0.41 6.35 2.09
C GLY A 47 1.48 7.38 1.70
N LEU A 48 1.07 8.51 1.11
CA LEU A 48 1.98 9.59 0.76
C LEU A 48 2.60 10.26 2.01
N ILE A 49 1.81 10.52 3.05
CA ILE A 49 2.32 11.10 4.31
C ILE A 49 3.34 10.17 4.95
N PHE A 50 3.01 8.89 5.08
CA PHE A 50 3.90 7.89 5.65
C PHE A 50 5.22 7.84 4.91
N ASP A 51 5.18 7.87 3.58
CA ASP A 51 6.39 7.82 2.78
C ASP A 51 7.24 9.10 2.86
N ILE A 52 6.61 10.28 2.93
CA ILE A 52 7.28 11.56 3.23
C ILE A 52 7.98 11.50 4.59
N ILE A 53 7.36 10.88 5.60
CA ILE A 53 7.96 10.69 6.93
C ILE A 53 9.19 9.78 6.84
N LEU A 54 9.10 8.65 6.12
CA LEU A 54 10.24 7.72 5.96
C LEU A 54 11.41 8.37 5.22
N LYS A 55 11.14 9.17 4.19
CA LYS A 55 12.17 9.94 3.49
C LYS A 55 12.79 11.02 4.38
N SER A 56 11.98 11.71 5.17
CA SER A 56 12.48 12.67 6.17
C SER A 56 13.41 11.99 7.19
N LEU A 57 13.03 10.80 7.68
CA LEU A 57 13.88 10.01 8.58
C LEU A 57 15.20 9.61 7.90
N SER A 58 15.15 9.26 6.62
CA SER A 58 16.34 8.95 5.82
C SER A 58 17.27 10.17 5.65
N VAL A 59 16.72 11.38 5.53
CA VAL A 59 17.50 12.63 5.55
C VAL A 59 18.21 12.79 6.89
N PHE A 60 17.50 12.61 8.01
CA PHE A 60 18.11 12.69 9.33
C PHE A 60 19.22 11.65 9.53
N ALA A 61 18.99 10.40 9.10
CA ALA A 61 20.01 9.35 9.16
C ALA A 61 21.26 9.72 8.35
N SER A 62 21.08 10.29 7.16
CA SER A 62 22.18 10.78 6.32
C SER A 62 22.99 11.88 6.98
N LEU A 63 22.31 12.90 7.55
CA LEU A 63 22.95 14.00 8.26
C LEU A 63 23.70 13.50 9.52
N TYR A 64 23.13 12.52 10.22
CA TYR A 64 23.76 11.90 11.38
C TYR A 64 25.05 11.15 10.99
N LEU A 65 25.05 10.40 9.89
CA LEU A 65 26.26 9.73 9.40
C LEU A 65 27.35 10.72 8.96
N ILE A 66 26.98 11.83 8.33
CA ILE A 66 27.93 12.91 7.99
C ILE A 66 28.54 13.51 9.25
N TYR A 67 27.73 13.76 10.27
CA TYR A 67 28.18 14.29 11.55
C TYR A 67 29.14 13.34 12.28
N LEU A 68 28.86 12.03 12.25
CA LEU A 68 29.68 11.04 12.95
C LEU A 68 31.03 10.77 12.25
N PHE A 69 31.09 10.86 10.92
CA PHE A 69 32.29 10.57 10.13
C PHE A 69 32.73 11.72 9.21
N PRO A 70 33.04 12.93 9.74
CA PRO A 70 33.31 14.12 8.94
C PRO A 70 34.60 14.03 8.09
N ASN A 71 35.49 13.10 8.42
CA ASN A 71 36.76 12.92 7.71
C ASN A 71 36.69 11.91 6.55
N THR A 72 35.55 11.25 6.36
CA THR A 72 35.39 10.21 5.33
C THR A 72 34.80 10.77 4.03
N LYS A 73 35.66 11.34 3.17
CA LYS A 73 35.25 12.01 1.90
C LYS A 73 34.27 11.19 1.05
N ASN A 74 34.51 9.89 0.89
CA ASN A 74 33.65 9.02 0.08
C ASN A 74 32.24 8.92 0.64
N LEU A 75 32.10 8.83 1.97
CA LEU A 75 30.80 8.74 2.64
C LEU A 75 30.04 10.06 2.54
N ILE A 76 30.74 11.19 2.66
CA ILE A 76 30.14 12.52 2.49
C ILE A 76 29.61 12.70 1.07
N ILE A 77 30.40 12.34 0.05
CA ILE A 77 29.98 12.43 -1.35
C ILE A 77 28.77 11.53 -1.61
N LEU A 78 28.80 10.29 -1.12
CA LEU A 78 27.68 9.35 -1.25
C LEU A 78 26.40 9.90 -0.62
N ASN A 79 26.47 10.38 0.63
CA ASN A 79 25.33 10.94 1.34
C ASN A 79 24.82 12.23 0.67
N ALA A 80 25.70 13.09 0.15
CA ALA A 80 25.30 14.28 -0.60
C ALA A 80 24.50 13.91 -1.86
N ILE A 81 24.96 12.90 -2.62
CA ILE A 81 24.22 12.39 -3.80
C ILE A 81 22.86 11.82 -3.36
N LEU A 82 22.82 11.03 -2.28
CA LEU A 82 21.57 10.46 -1.77
C LEU A 82 20.59 11.55 -1.30
N LEU A 83 21.07 12.63 -0.67
CA LEU A 83 20.23 13.75 -0.26
C LEU A 83 19.60 14.46 -1.47
N ILE A 84 20.35 14.65 -2.56
CA ILE A 84 19.82 15.20 -3.82
C ILE A 84 18.73 14.29 -4.39
N VAL A 85 18.97 12.98 -4.41
CA VAL A 85 17.97 11.99 -4.85
C VAL A 85 16.72 12.05 -3.97
N ILE A 86 16.87 12.06 -2.64
CA ILE A 86 15.75 12.14 -1.70
C ILE A 86 14.96 13.44 -1.91
N ALA A 87 15.64 14.57 -2.12
CA ALA A 87 14.99 15.85 -2.39
C ALA A 87 14.13 15.79 -3.67
N PHE A 88 14.65 15.17 -4.74
CA PHE A 88 13.89 14.96 -5.97
C PHE A 88 12.67 14.05 -5.76
N LEU A 89 12.82 12.96 -5.01
CA LEU A 89 11.73 12.04 -4.72
C LEU A 89 10.65 12.71 -3.85
N LEU A 90 11.04 13.49 -2.85
CA LEU A 90 10.12 14.29 -2.02
C LEU A 90 9.36 15.32 -2.85
N PHE A 91 10.06 16.04 -3.74
CA PHE A 91 9.42 17.00 -4.65
C PHE A 91 8.34 16.33 -5.50
N PHE A 92 8.64 15.16 -6.08
CA PHE A 92 7.67 14.39 -6.84
C PHE A 92 6.45 14.00 -5.98
N GLN A 93 6.68 13.53 -4.75
CA GLN A 93 5.58 13.12 -3.88
C GLN A 93 4.70 14.27 -3.38
N ILE A 94 5.31 15.41 -3.06
CA ILE A 94 4.57 16.62 -2.70
C ILE A 94 3.70 17.06 -3.87
N ARG A 95 4.21 16.97 -5.11
CA ARG A 95 3.41 17.26 -6.32
C ARG A 95 2.21 16.32 -6.46
N VAL A 96 2.40 15.02 -6.24
CA VAL A 96 1.30 14.04 -6.27
C VAL A 96 0.30 14.31 -5.14
N PHE A 97 0.77 14.62 -3.95
CA PHE A 97 -0.06 14.94 -2.79
C PHE A 97 -0.96 16.16 -3.02
N ARG A 98 -0.41 17.21 -3.63
CA ARG A 98 -1.17 18.43 -3.97
C ARG A 98 -2.25 18.19 -5.03
N ASN A 99 -2.06 17.20 -5.89
CA ASN A 99 -3.01 16.81 -6.93
C ASN A 99 -4.05 15.78 -6.47
N LEU A 100 -4.12 15.47 -5.17
CA LEU A 100 -5.11 14.53 -4.65
C LEU A 100 -6.53 15.06 -4.89
N PRO A 101 -7.44 14.24 -5.47
CA PRO A 101 -8.81 14.64 -5.71
C PRO A 101 -9.55 14.90 -4.38
N GLN A 102 -10.17 16.07 -4.27
CA GLN A 102 -10.94 16.48 -3.11
C GLN A 102 -12.30 15.77 -3.03
N ASN A 103 -12.85 15.70 -1.82
CA ASN A 103 -14.11 15.02 -1.52
C ASN A 103 -15.29 16.00 -1.55
N ASN A 104 -15.75 16.41 -2.73
CA ASN A 104 -16.99 17.17 -2.87
C ASN A 104 -18.12 16.20 -3.25
N TYR A 105 -19.13 16.04 -2.39
CA TYR A 105 -20.17 15.03 -2.57
C TYR A 105 -21.55 15.67 -2.82
N SER A 106 -22.07 15.53 -4.04
CA SER A 106 -23.50 15.38 -4.35
C SER A 106 -23.75 13.93 -4.84
N ASN A 107 -24.99 13.43 -4.85
CA ASN A 107 -25.26 12.03 -5.26
C ASN A 107 -24.94 11.77 -6.73
N THR A 108 -25.22 12.73 -7.62
CA THR A 108 -24.83 12.69 -9.04
C THR A 108 -23.31 12.86 -9.21
N ASP A 109 -22.66 13.61 -8.32
CA ASP A 109 -21.21 13.75 -8.32
C ASP A 109 -20.48 12.53 -7.76
N LEU A 110 -21.16 11.58 -7.09
CA LEU A 110 -20.48 10.46 -6.46
C LEU A 110 -19.87 9.49 -7.47
N LYS A 111 -20.59 9.18 -8.55
CA LYS A 111 -20.07 8.37 -9.66
C LYS A 111 -18.85 9.05 -10.29
N LYS A 112 -19.01 10.33 -10.65
CA LYS A 112 -17.94 11.18 -11.22
C LYS A 112 -16.72 11.28 -10.29
N THR A 113 -16.94 11.37 -8.98
CA THR A 113 -15.85 11.40 -7.98
C THR A 113 -15.07 10.09 -7.94
N LEU A 114 -15.74 8.95 -8.09
CA LEU A 114 -15.09 7.65 -8.13
C LEU A 114 -14.30 7.46 -9.42
N GLU A 115 -14.85 7.89 -10.56
CA GLU A 115 -14.16 7.90 -11.87
C GLU A 115 -12.88 8.75 -11.83
N VAL A 116 -12.97 9.99 -11.34
CA VAL A 116 -11.79 10.87 -11.18
C VAL A 116 -10.72 10.23 -10.28
N LYS A 117 -11.12 9.48 -9.25
CA LYS A 117 -10.17 8.76 -8.37
C LYS A 117 -9.53 7.55 -9.06
N LEU A 118 -10.27 6.84 -9.90
CA LEU A 118 -9.73 5.75 -10.73
C LEU A 118 -8.73 6.30 -11.74
N ASP A 119 -9.07 7.38 -12.43
CA ASP A 119 -8.20 8.04 -13.39
C ASP A 119 -6.92 8.55 -12.70
N PHE A 120 -7.04 9.20 -11.55
CA PHE A 120 -5.90 9.62 -10.75
C PHE A 120 -5.00 8.43 -10.36
N TYR A 121 -5.60 7.29 -9.99
CA TYR A 121 -4.86 6.10 -9.62
C TYR A 121 -4.00 5.58 -10.78
N TYR A 122 -4.61 5.35 -11.94
CA TYR A 122 -3.93 4.79 -13.10
C TYR A 122 -2.95 5.77 -13.76
N SER A 123 -3.23 7.07 -13.75
CA SER A 123 -2.41 8.08 -14.42
C SER A 123 -1.18 8.53 -13.62
N ILE A 124 -1.35 8.76 -12.30
CA ILE A 124 -0.35 9.45 -11.46
C ILE A 124 0.02 8.60 -10.24
N TYR A 125 -0.95 8.04 -9.52
CA TYR A 125 -0.67 7.39 -8.23
C TYR A 125 0.18 6.12 -8.38
N LEU A 126 -0.06 5.30 -9.42
CA LEU A 126 0.78 4.13 -9.71
C LEU A 126 2.26 4.50 -9.87
N LYS A 127 2.56 5.62 -10.54
CA LYS A 127 3.93 6.13 -10.66
C LYS A 127 4.50 6.54 -9.30
N SER A 128 3.66 7.12 -8.45
CA SER A 128 4.02 7.47 -7.08
C SER A 128 4.35 6.26 -6.21
N ILE A 129 3.72 5.11 -6.44
CA ILE A 129 4.08 3.86 -5.73
C ILE A 129 5.52 3.44 -6.03
N TYR A 130 5.98 3.55 -7.27
CA TYR A 130 7.39 3.25 -7.62
C TYR A 130 8.36 4.22 -6.93
N VAL A 131 7.99 5.50 -6.78
CA VAL A 131 8.79 6.50 -6.04
C VAL A 131 8.75 6.28 -4.53
N SER A 132 7.62 5.83 -3.99
CA SER A 132 7.44 5.42 -2.60
C SER A 132 8.30 4.20 -2.28
N SER A 133 8.43 3.27 -3.22
CA SER A 133 9.19 2.02 -3.03
C SER A 133 10.67 2.25 -2.74
N PHE A 134 11.23 3.37 -3.23
CA PHE A 134 12.60 3.80 -2.93
C PHE A 134 12.87 3.99 -1.43
N SER A 135 11.85 4.29 -0.62
CA SER A 135 12.00 4.45 0.82
C SER A 135 12.43 3.16 1.51
N ALA A 136 11.96 2.00 1.05
CA ALA A 136 12.40 0.72 1.62
C ALA A 136 13.89 0.47 1.36
N SER A 137 14.37 0.78 0.15
CA SER A 137 15.80 0.70 -0.17
C SER A 137 16.62 1.67 0.66
N LEU A 138 16.14 2.89 0.89
CA LEU A 138 16.82 3.86 1.76
C LEU A 138 16.91 3.37 3.21
N ILE A 139 15.81 2.85 3.76
CA ILE A 139 15.79 2.28 5.12
C ILE A 139 16.75 1.10 5.22
N PHE A 140 16.75 0.20 4.24
CA PHE A 140 17.70 -0.91 4.19
C PHE A 140 19.14 -0.40 4.15
N LEU A 141 19.44 0.58 3.28
CA LEU A 141 20.78 1.16 3.16
C LEU A 141 21.27 1.74 4.49
N TYR A 142 20.47 2.62 5.10
CA TYR A 142 20.85 3.26 6.35
C TYR A 142 20.89 2.28 7.52
N GLY A 143 19.99 1.30 7.57
CA GLY A 143 20.02 0.22 8.56
C GLY A 143 21.28 -0.62 8.44
N PHE A 144 21.68 -0.99 7.22
CA PHE A 144 22.92 -1.72 6.97
C PHE A 144 24.16 -0.90 7.32
N LEU A 145 24.21 0.38 6.94
CA LEU A 145 25.30 1.27 7.33
C LEU A 145 25.40 1.43 8.85
N TYR A 146 24.27 1.55 9.54
CA TYR A 146 24.24 1.67 10.99
C TYR A 146 24.68 0.38 11.67
N TYR A 147 24.28 -0.79 11.14
CA TYR A 147 24.75 -2.10 11.60
C TYR A 147 26.28 -2.17 11.55
N LEU A 148 26.91 -1.77 10.44
CA LEU A 148 28.37 -1.75 10.33
C LEU A 148 29.04 -0.80 11.33
N VAL A 149 28.41 0.34 11.62
CA VAL A 149 28.94 1.27 12.63
C VAL A 149 28.88 0.67 14.04
N VAL A 150 27.82 -0.06 14.37
CA VAL A 150 27.64 -0.68 15.69
C VAL A 150 28.54 -1.91 15.86
N ASP A 151 28.65 -2.76 14.85
CA ASP A 151 29.38 -4.02 14.88
C ASP A 151 30.90 -3.81 14.73
N ASP A 152 31.32 -3.10 13.68
CA ASP A 152 32.74 -2.90 13.36
C ASP A 152 33.32 -1.63 14.00
N GLY A 153 32.48 -0.73 14.53
CA GLY A 153 32.90 0.58 15.06
C GLY A 153 33.31 1.61 14.00
N TYR A 154 33.42 1.21 12.74
CA TYR A 154 33.74 2.07 11.59
C TYR A 154 33.16 1.51 10.30
N ILE A 155 32.99 2.37 9.29
CA ILE A 155 32.56 1.93 7.96
C ILE A 155 33.79 1.51 7.16
N ARG A 156 33.98 0.19 7.01
CA ARG A 156 35.07 -0.37 6.21
C ARG A 156 34.95 -0.01 4.73
N LYS A 157 36.05 -0.08 3.99
CA LYS A 157 36.00 0.04 2.52
C LYS A 157 35.27 -1.16 1.93
N PHE A 158 34.20 -0.91 1.18
CA PHE A 158 33.44 -1.96 0.54
C PHE A 158 34.27 -2.71 -0.50
N GLN A 159 34.27 -4.03 -0.39
CA GLN A 159 34.76 -4.95 -1.42
C GLN A 159 33.65 -5.24 -2.43
N ILE A 160 34.01 -5.90 -3.54
CA ILE A 160 33.04 -6.25 -4.59
C ILE A 160 31.91 -7.11 -4.02
N ASP A 161 32.23 -8.04 -3.13
CA ASP A 161 31.25 -8.91 -2.48
C ASP A 161 30.26 -8.11 -1.62
N ASP A 162 30.74 -7.12 -0.86
CA ASP A 162 29.87 -6.22 -0.10
C ASP A 162 28.94 -5.44 -1.03
N ILE A 163 29.44 -4.95 -2.16
CA ILE A 163 28.63 -4.20 -3.14
C ILE A 163 27.53 -5.09 -3.74
N ILE A 164 27.84 -6.35 -4.04
CA ILE A 164 26.85 -7.31 -4.56
C ILE A 164 25.77 -7.57 -3.51
N VAL A 165 26.16 -7.82 -2.25
CA VAL A 165 25.22 -8.08 -1.16
C VAL A 165 24.33 -6.85 -0.92
N ILE A 166 24.91 -5.66 -0.76
CA ILE A 166 24.15 -4.42 -0.56
C ILE A 166 23.25 -4.14 -1.76
N GLY A 167 23.79 -4.23 -2.98
CA GLY A 167 23.06 -3.99 -4.21
C GLY A 167 21.85 -4.92 -4.37
N SER A 168 22.03 -6.21 -4.11
CA SER A 168 20.94 -7.19 -4.13
C SER A 168 19.88 -6.88 -3.06
N GLY A 169 20.31 -6.54 -1.83
CA GLY A 169 19.41 -6.15 -0.76
C GLY A 169 18.58 -4.91 -1.10
N LEU A 170 19.18 -3.89 -1.73
CA LEU A 170 18.49 -2.68 -2.18
C LEU A 170 17.42 -2.98 -3.24
N ILE A 171 17.75 -3.84 -4.21
CA ILE A 171 16.83 -4.26 -5.28
C ILE A 171 15.68 -5.09 -4.71
N ILE A 172 15.97 -6.03 -3.81
CA ILE A 172 14.96 -6.87 -3.15
C ILE A 172 14.03 -5.99 -2.31
N ALA A 173 14.57 -5.09 -1.49
CA ALA A 173 13.79 -4.16 -0.68
C ALA A 173 12.87 -3.28 -1.55
N TYR A 174 13.40 -2.78 -2.68
CA TYR A 174 12.63 -2.01 -3.65
C TYR A 174 11.47 -2.83 -4.24
N ALA A 175 11.80 -3.97 -4.84
CA ALA A 175 10.86 -4.79 -5.60
C ALA A 175 9.76 -5.36 -4.70
N PHE A 176 10.13 -5.82 -3.50
CA PHE A 176 9.17 -6.34 -2.53
C PHE A 176 8.18 -5.24 -2.09
N ASN A 177 8.68 -4.05 -1.75
CA ASN A 177 7.83 -2.94 -1.33
C ASN A 177 6.92 -2.45 -2.48
N ALA A 178 7.47 -2.34 -3.71
CA ALA A 178 6.68 -1.98 -4.90
C ALA A 178 5.56 -2.98 -5.14
N PHE A 179 5.87 -4.28 -5.13
CA PHE A 179 4.89 -5.31 -5.34
C PHE A 179 3.80 -5.31 -4.25
N ALA A 180 4.20 -5.17 -2.97
CA ALA A 180 3.28 -5.11 -1.85
C ALA A 180 2.31 -3.93 -1.97
N GLN A 181 2.84 -2.73 -2.24
CA GLN A 181 2.02 -1.51 -2.40
C GLN A 181 1.08 -1.62 -3.62
N ILE A 182 1.59 -2.07 -4.78
CA ILE A 182 0.77 -2.26 -5.99
C ILE A 182 -0.38 -3.24 -5.71
N LYS A 183 -0.10 -4.40 -5.08
CA LYS A 183 -1.13 -5.39 -4.76
C LYS A 183 -2.16 -4.84 -3.77
N GLN A 184 -1.71 -4.16 -2.72
CA GLN A 184 -2.59 -3.57 -1.72
C GLN A 184 -3.52 -2.51 -2.32
N HIS A 185 -2.98 -1.58 -3.11
CA HIS A 185 -3.79 -0.51 -3.71
C HIS A 185 -4.65 -1.01 -4.88
N SER A 186 -4.14 -1.91 -5.73
CA SER A 186 -4.92 -2.53 -6.81
C SER A 186 -6.13 -3.28 -6.26
N PHE A 187 -5.98 -3.96 -5.12
CA PHE A 187 -7.11 -4.63 -4.48
C PHE A 187 -8.21 -3.65 -4.05
N GLN A 188 -7.84 -2.49 -3.47
CA GLN A 188 -8.81 -1.47 -3.08
C GLN A 188 -9.47 -0.82 -4.30
N ILE A 189 -8.71 -0.59 -5.37
CA ILE A 189 -9.21 0.02 -6.62
C ILE A 189 -10.18 -0.91 -7.35
N LYS A 190 -9.86 -2.20 -7.45
CA LYS A 190 -10.78 -3.20 -8.02
C LYS A 190 -12.10 -3.29 -7.27
N GLN A 191 -12.11 -3.06 -5.95
CA GLN A 191 -13.38 -2.99 -5.21
C GLN A 191 -14.25 -1.82 -5.65
N ILE A 192 -13.64 -0.67 -5.95
CA ILE A 192 -14.39 0.48 -6.48
C ILE A 192 -14.92 0.17 -7.87
N GLU A 193 -14.09 -0.37 -8.76
CA GLU A 193 -14.49 -0.71 -10.13
C GLU A 193 -15.69 -1.66 -10.14
N VAL A 194 -15.65 -2.71 -9.30
CA VAL A 194 -16.77 -3.64 -9.15
C VAL A 194 -18.00 -2.94 -8.59
N CYS A 195 -17.85 -2.05 -7.60
CA CYS A 195 -19.00 -1.34 -7.05
C CYS A 195 -19.57 -0.26 -7.98
N LEU A 196 -18.76 0.37 -8.84
CA LEU A 196 -19.22 1.28 -9.89
C LEU A 196 -20.01 0.51 -10.95
N LYS A 197 -19.49 -0.64 -11.39
CA LYS A 197 -20.18 -1.51 -12.34
C LYS A 197 -21.50 -2.04 -11.77
N ASP A 198 -21.48 -2.53 -10.52
CA ASP A 198 -22.68 -3.03 -9.84
C ASP A 198 -23.70 -1.89 -9.52
N PHE A 199 -23.26 -0.62 -9.44
CA PHE A 199 -24.14 0.56 -9.31
C PHE A 199 -24.87 0.83 -10.62
N ASP A 200 -24.16 0.75 -11.75
CA ASP A 200 -24.77 0.86 -13.09
C ASP A 200 -25.75 -0.31 -13.35
N ASP A 201 -25.44 -1.50 -12.84
CA ASP A 201 -26.25 -2.71 -13.03
C ASP A 201 -27.33 -2.93 -11.93
N GLN A 202 -27.45 -2.07 -10.91
CA GLN A 202 -28.37 -2.19 -9.75
C GLN A 202 -28.38 -3.58 -9.05
N THR A 203 -27.25 -4.30 -9.03
CA THR A 203 -27.17 -5.72 -8.64
C THR A 203 -26.28 -6.00 -7.42
N LEU A 204 -25.97 -5.00 -6.61
CA LEU A 204 -25.09 -5.15 -5.46
C LEU A 204 -25.72 -6.04 -4.38
N SER A 205 -25.18 -7.25 -4.20
CA SER A 205 -25.63 -8.23 -3.19
C SER A 205 -24.83 -8.12 -1.89
N GLU A 206 -25.51 -8.27 -0.74
CA GLU A 206 -24.87 -8.23 0.59
C GLU A 206 -23.75 -9.27 0.75
N ASN A 207 -23.87 -10.40 0.07
CA ASN A 207 -22.88 -11.47 0.06
C ASN A 207 -21.53 -11.03 -0.53
N LYS A 208 -21.53 -10.26 -1.64
CA LYS A 208 -20.30 -9.70 -2.22
C LYS A 208 -19.59 -8.74 -1.26
N ILE A 209 -20.34 -7.87 -0.57
CA ILE A 209 -19.75 -6.95 0.43
C ILE A 209 -19.11 -7.72 1.59
N ARG A 210 -19.76 -8.79 2.07
CA ARG A 210 -19.24 -9.63 3.15
C ARG A 210 -17.97 -10.36 2.74
N GLU A 211 -17.90 -10.85 1.50
CA GLU A 211 -16.70 -11.49 0.95
C GLU A 211 -15.52 -10.50 0.86
N LEU A 212 -15.75 -9.27 0.38
CA LEU A 212 -14.73 -8.22 0.32
C LEU A 212 -14.18 -7.84 1.71
N LYS A 213 -15.04 -7.74 2.72
CA LYS A 213 -14.62 -7.51 4.11
C LYS A 213 -13.74 -8.65 4.64
N ASN A 214 -14.10 -9.90 4.36
CA ASN A 214 -13.31 -11.06 4.78
C ASN A 214 -11.94 -11.11 4.09
N LYS A 215 -11.87 -10.82 2.79
CA LYS A 215 -10.58 -10.72 2.06
C LYS A 215 -9.69 -9.62 2.64
N ARG A 216 -10.27 -8.46 2.99
CA ARG A 216 -9.52 -7.36 3.65
C ARG A 216 -8.95 -7.77 5.01
N LYS A 217 -9.72 -8.50 5.84
CA LYS A 217 -9.22 -9.03 7.13
C LYS A 217 -8.07 -10.02 6.94
N LYS A 218 -8.19 -10.95 5.98
CA LYS A 218 -7.13 -11.92 5.66
C LYS A 218 -5.84 -11.21 5.23
N MET A 219 -5.94 -10.21 4.34
CA MET A 219 -4.77 -9.43 3.90
C MET A 219 -4.11 -8.71 5.09
N LEU A 220 -4.89 -8.10 5.98
CA LEU A 220 -4.36 -7.41 7.16
C LEU A 220 -3.65 -8.39 8.11
N PHE A 221 -4.19 -9.59 8.29
CA PHE A 221 -3.56 -10.65 9.07
C PHE A 221 -2.19 -11.07 8.49
N VAL A 222 -2.11 -11.26 7.16
CA VAL A 222 -0.84 -11.59 6.48
C VAL A 222 0.21 -10.48 6.67
N VAL A 223 -0.20 -9.22 6.59
CA VAL A 223 0.72 -8.08 6.80
C VAL A 223 1.27 -8.09 8.24
N ILE A 224 0.42 -8.28 9.24
CA ILE A 224 0.84 -8.36 10.66
C ILE A 224 1.83 -9.52 10.86
N LEU A 225 1.53 -10.69 10.29
CA LEU A 225 2.40 -11.86 10.41
C LEU A 225 3.78 -11.60 9.78
N SER A 226 3.82 -10.93 8.62
CA SER A 226 5.08 -10.56 7.97
C SER A 226 5.91 -9.55 8.78
N LEU A 227 5.25 -8.59 9.44
CA LEU A 227 5.90 -7.61 10.31
C LEU A 227 6.56 -8.28 11.53
N LEU A 228 5.85 -9.23 12.15
CA LEU A 228 6.39 -10.01 13.27
C LEU A 228 7.59 -10.86 12.85
N ALA A 229 7.50 -11.53 11.70
CA ALA A 229 8.61 -12.32 11.17
C ALA A 229 9.85 -11.44 10.87
N GLY A 230 9.64 -10.25 10.29
CA GLY A 230 10.72 -9.29 10.05
C GLY A 230 11.40 -8.79 11.33
N LEU A 231 10.62 -8.49 12.37
CA LEU A 231 11.14 -8.09 13.68
C LEU A 231 11.94 -9.21 14.36
N LEU A 232 11.47 -10.45 14.27
CA LEU A 232 12.18 -11.61 14.83
C LEU A 232 13.51 -11.86 14.12
N LEU A 233 13.53 -11.78 12.79
CA LEU A 233 14.78 -11.88 12.02
C LEU A 233 15.75 -10.77 12.38
N PHE A 234 15.27 -9.52 12.48
CA PHE A 234 16.11 -8.39 12.88
C PHE A 234 16.69 -8.58 14.28
N GLY A 235 15.90 -9.07 15.24
CA GLY A 235 16.38 -9.39 16.57
C GLY A 235 17.45 -10.48 16.59
N TYR A 236 17.28 -11.53 15.77
CA TYR A 236 18.27 -12.61 15.66
C TYR A 236 19.62 -12.14 15.09
N PHE A 237 19.63 -11.19 14.15
CA PHE A 237 20.88 -10.63 13.62
C PHE A 237 21.57 -9.63 14.56
N MET A 238 20.89 -9.16 15.61
CA MET A 238 21.44 -8.23 16.60
C MET A 238 21.99 -8.94 17.86
N THR A 239 21.71 -10.23 18.02
CA THR A 239 22.24 -11.11 19.10
C THR A 239 23.41 -11.92 18.62
#